data_AF-A0A0F9HJ63-F1
#
_entry.id   AF-A0A0F9HJ63-F1
#
_cell.length_a   1.000
_cell.length_b   1.000
_cell.length_c   1.000
_cell.angle_alpha   90.00
_cell.angle_beta   90.00
_cell.angle_gamma   90.00
#
_symmetry.space_group_name_H-M   'P 1'
#
loop_
_entity.id
_entity.type
_entity.pdbx_description
1 polymer ?
#
loop_
_entity_poly.entity_id
_entity_poly.type
_entity_poly.pdbx_seq_one_letter_code
_entity_poly.pdbx_strand_id
1 'polypeptide(L)'
;MKNEIGRKITSLTLMTIMVAGGMSFAVPGVMPSAYAANANLFVSAENSQFSNYMSGPQVIEVVVIDPDIDDTDEAKGEPDVTINGKIMRMVQAVDGNWYGYFADRNQALIADSTVVGNTAGEGLDFGVFCAETTGGTVLGEGVSSVDISDTVGIAVKNTVIVANEVQGTSPPVALTNTCTAGSTSTVDNQNVLREEKDVNTTLPGVADGDGQIGLDPDFWPFIQLYPLNPTGNVVIQYNKGGGAQTTTLTFDTVENFAGIELDRTIYPNNAQVHVTITDLWLNIDPTDEDSWTWDTNGTDRNDLGTFYQVFNENGGQAGALAADGVIDINVGSTLGDLMIEDNGILILTTDAQSSGIPVVTLQDNDDTDLTCTTAAACAVTSNPGALVAGSVPVTITELGPNSGIFGTYDESDTSNLLITGNALRGTSATIDYNETPTTILVGFDFATIDIQPIDDTWSSGEEIPLVLVDGDANKNSRADEDLDLNNPDVTLIPSLQTGSPYSLGTTGTGSDTVATAVFTSTILPNPGVGVFSAPTATVDLGGLATTTVQTFSQRALVTPLITTVILIIIAFYINILFIKF
;
A
#
# COMPACT_ATOMS: atom_id res chain seq x y z
N MET A 1 -5.10 -11.29 21.46
CA MET A 1 -4.06 -11.10 22.50
C MET A 1 -2.81 -11.98 22.39
N LYS A 2 -2.68 -12.95 21.46
CA LYS A 2 -1.37 -13.56 21.13
C LYS A 2 -0.95 -13.38 19.65
N ASN A 3 -1.77 -12.71 18.84
CA ASN A 3 -1.52 -12.54 17.41
C ASN A 3 -1.03 -11.13 17.03
N GLU A 4 -1.23 -10.11 17.86
CA GLU A 4 -0.76 -8.74 17.56
C GLU A 4 0.74 -8.54 17.83
N ILE A 5 1.33 -9.35 18.71
CA ILE A 5 2.78 -9.28 19.04
C ILE A 5 3.63 -9.92 17.94
N GLY A 6 3.06 -10.83 17.13
CA GLY A 6 3.77 -11.46 16.01
C GLY A 6 4.02 -10.49 14.85
N ARG A 7 3.07 -9.58 14.58
CA ARG A 7 3.16 -8.58 13.50
C ARG A 7 4.02 -7.36 13.88
N LYS A 8 4.16 -7.04 15.17
CA LYS A 8 4.99 -5.92 15.65
C LYS A 8 6.50 -6.24 15.77
N ILE A 9 6.91 -7.50 15.77
CA ILE A 9 8.32 -7.89 16.02
C ILE A 9 9.12 -8.10 14.73
N THR A 10 8.48 -8.17 13.56
CA THR A 10 9.18 -8.19 12.26
C THR A 10 9.68 -6.80 11.82
N SER A 11 9.06 -5.72 12.30
CA SER A 11 9.44 -4.33 11.99
C SER A 11 10.77 -3.90 12.62
N LEU A 12 11.09 -4.34 13.85
CA LEU A 12 12.21 -3.81 14.63
C LEU A 12 13.62 -4.28 14.18
N THR A 13 13.73 -5.12 13.15
CA THR A 13 15.03 -5.60 12.60
C THR A 13 15.28 -5.26 11.14
N LEU A 14 14.43 -4.47 10.47
CA LEU A 14 14.54 -4.23 9.03
C LEU A 14 15.19 -2.89 8.61
N MET A 15 15.77 -2.11 9.52
CA MET A 15 16.43 -0.84 9.17
C MET A 15 17.89 -0.98 8.67
N THR A 16 18.35 -2.17 8.23
CA THR A 16 19.77 -2.32 7.81
C THR A 16 20.02 -3.21 6.58
N ILE A 17 19.01 -3.62 5.81
CA ILE A 17 19.22 -4.34 4.55
C ILE A 17 18.29 -3.77 3.47
N MET A 18 18.72 -2.66 2.88
CA MET A 18 18.16 -2.07 1.65
C MET A 18 19.31 -1.62 0.73
N VAL A 19 20.31 -2.49 0.56
CA VAL A 19 21.33 -2.38 -0.50
C VAL A 19 21.82 -3.79 -0.85
N ALA A 20 21.19 -4.46 -1.82
CA ALA A 20 21.85 -5.39 -2.77
C ALA A 20 20.84 -6.14 -3.68
N GLY A 21 20.74 -5.70 -4.95
CA GLY A 21 20.50 -6.53 -6.16
C GLY A 21 19.03 -6.92 -6.44
N GLY A 22 18.45 -6.63 -7.61
CA GLY A 22 19.01 -6.09 -8.85
C GLY A 22 17.96 -5.79 -9.94
N MET A 23 18.46 -5.18 -11.03
CA MET A 23 17.82 -4.93 -12.33
C MET A 23 16.84 -3.74 -12.46
N SER A 24 17.45 -2.55 -12.42
CA SER A 24 17.26 -1.46 -13.41
C SER A 24 15.89 -1.32 -14.09
N PHE A 25 14.95 -0.71 -13.40
CA PHE A 25 14.18 0.37 -14.02
C PHE A 25 14.89 1.68 -13.72
N ALA A 26 15.10 2.50 -14.76
CA ALA A 26 15.54 3.87 -14.60
C ALA A 26 14.38 4.70 -14.04
N VAL A 27 13.98 4.43 -12.80
CA VAL A 27 13.39 5.43 -11.93
C VAL A 27 14.60 6.17 -11.37
N PRO A 28 14.87 7.43 -11.76
CA PRO A 28 15.82 8.23 -11.01
C PRO A 28 15.42 8.08 -9.56
N GLY A 29 16.35 7.65 -8.69
CA GLY A 29 16.13 7.77 -7.26
C GLY A 29 15.82 9.23 -7.01
N VAL A 30 14.52 9.54 -6.90
CA VAL A 30 14.01 10.82 -6.45
C VAL A 30 14.18 10.83 -4.94
N MET A 31 15.43 10.79 -4.51
CA MET A 31 15.85 11.84 -3.60
C MET A 31 15.63 13.11 -4.43
N PRO A 32 14.67 13.98 -4.10
CA PRO A 32 14.46 15.19 -4.86
C PRO A 32 15.82 15.86 -5.07
N SER A 33 16.22 16.07 -6.32
CA SER A 33 17.44 16.81 -6.65
C SER A 33 17.26 18.32 -6.38
N ALA A 34 16.57 18.64 -5.29
CA ALA A 34 16.38 19.96 -4.71
C ALA A 34 17.02 20.02 -3.31
N TYR A 35 18.12 19.29 -3.06
CA TYR A 35 18.99 19.68 -1.95
C TYR A 35 19.64 21.04 -2.29
N ALA A 36 19.32 22.03 -1.44
CA ALA A 36 19.89 23.38 -1.31
C ALA A 36 19.13 24.57 -1.93
N ALA A 37 17.86 24.77 -1.56
CA ALA A 37 17.33 26.15 -1.46
C ALA A 37 17.51 26.71 -0.04
N ASN A 38 17.11 25.93 0.97
CA ASN A 38 17.15 26.29 2.38
C ASN A 38 18.07 25.32 3.16
N ALA A 39 18.80 25.84 4.15
CA ALA A 39 19.75 25.06 4.95
C ALA A 39 19.09 24.38 6.16
N ASN A 40 18.04 25.00 6.71
CA ASN A 40 17.40 24.62 7.97
C ASN A 40 15.88 24.51 7.87
N LEU A 41 15.25 25.02 6.80
CA LEU A 41 13.80 24.94 6.60
C LEU A 41 13.48 23.79 5.64
N PHE A 42 12.60 22.90 6.08
CA PHE A 42 11.99 21.84 5.28
C PHE A 42 10.47 22.01 5.28
N VAL A 43 9.83 21.77 4.14
CA VAL A 43 8.37 21.83 3.95
C VAL A 43 7.97 20.59 3.14
N SER A 44 7.01 19.80 3.64
CA SER A 44 6.66 18.49 3.05
C SER A 44 6.25 18.58 1.57
N ALA A 45 5.48 19.61 1.20
CA ALA A 45 5.06 19.84 -0.18
C ALA A 45 6.10 20.57 -1.07
N GLU A 46 7.33 20.81 -0.59
CA GLU A 46 8.42 21.30 -1.44
C GLU A 46 8.96 20.17 -2.34
N ASN A 47 8.21 19.88 -3.41
CA ASN A 47 8.55 18.82 -4.34
C ASN A 47 8.55 19.30 -5.80
N SER A 48 9.72 19.20 -6.43
CA SER A 48 9.90 19.59 -7.85
C SER A 48 9.09 18.75 -8.83
N GLN A 49 8.74 17.51 -8.49
CA GLN A 49 7.88 16.64 -9.32
C GLN A 49 6.49 17.27 -9.51
N PHE A 50 5.98 17.87 -8.44
CA PHE A 50 4.68 18.55 -8.41
C PHE A 50 4.81 20.07 -8.51
N SER A 51 5.98 20.58 -8.94
CA SER A 51 6.25 22.02 -9.06
C SER A 51 5.91 22.84 -7.79
N ASN A 52 6.11 22.24 -6.60
CA ASN A 52 5.75 22.80 -5.30
C ASN A 52 4.25 23.17 -5.18
N TYR A 53 3.36 22.40 -5.81
CA TYR A 53 1.93 22.53 -5.56
C TYR A 53 1.54 21.91 -4.23
N MET A 54 0.43 22.39 -3.68
CA MET A 54 -0.36 21.74 -2.65
C MET A 54 -1.83 21.89 -3.03
N SER A 55 -2.69 20.95 -2.63
CA SER A 55 -4.09 20.93 -3.04
C SER A 55 -4.99 20.40 -1.93
N GLY A 56 -6.29 20.67 -2.04
CA GLY A 56 -7.29 19.95 -1.25
C GLY A 56 -7.03 20.02 0.27
N PRO A 57 -7.37 18.95 1.00
CA PRO A 57 -7.21 18.91 2.46
C PRO A 57 -5.82 18.43 2.90
N GLN A 58 -4.77 18.59 2.10
CA GLN A 58 -3.43 18.16 2.52
C GLN A 58 -2.98 18.88 3.80
N VAL A 59 -2.39 18.10 4.73
CA VAL A 59 -1.66 18.63 5.87
C VAL A 59 -0.22 18.85 5.46
N ILE A 60 0.30 20.05 5.68
CA ILE A 60 1.69 20.40 5.36
C ILE A 60 2.51 20.39 6.64
N GLU A 61 3.57 19.60 6.66
CA GLU A 61 4.58 19.62 7.71
C GLU A 61 5.64 20.67 7.38
N VAL A 62 5.97 21.47 8.39
CA VAL A 62 7.11 22.38 8.37
C VAL A 62 8.07 21.96 9.46
N VAL A 63 9.33 21.74 9.08
CA VAL A 63 10.39 21.34 10.01
C VAL A 63 11.52 22.36 9.97
N VAL A 64 11.96 22.79 11.15
CA VAL A 64 13.19 23.58 11.32
C VAL A 64 14.26 22.69 11.94
N ILE A 65 15.26 22.36 11.12
CA ILE A 65 16.47 21.61 11.48
C ILE A 65 17.59 22.62 11.64
N ASP A 66 17.73 23.19 12.84
CA ASP A 66 18.67 24.27 13.11
C ASP A 66 19.58 23.94 14.30
N PRO A 67 20.88 23.68 14.07
CA PRO A 67 21.82 23.30 15.12
C PRO A 67 22.11 24.42 16.13
N ASP A 68 21.61 25.65 15.91
CA ASP A 68 21.73 26.72 16.90
C ASP A 68 20.62 26.63 17.99
N ILE A 69 19.56 25.84 17.76
CA ILE A 69 18.36 25.73 18.62
C ILE A 69 17.85 24.28 18.76
N ASP A 70 18.73 23.27 18.60
CA ASP A 70 18.37 21.85 18.65
C ASP A 70 18.57 21.18 20.01
N ASP A 71 19.33 21.77 20.95
CA ASP A 71 19.50 21.18 22.28
C ASP A 71 18.13 21.05 22.99
N THR A 72 17.83 19.84 23.45
CA THR A 72 16.55 19.49 24.09
C THR A 72 16.55 19.69 25.61
N ASP A 73 17.72 19.80 26.22
CA ASP A 73 17.90 19.99 27.67
C ASP A 73 18.21 21.45 28.07
N GLU A 74 18.28 22.36 27.08
CA GLU A 74 18.47 23.78 27.27
C GLU A 74 17.27 24.59 26.76
N ALA A 75 16.95 25.68 27.45
CA ALA A 75 15.89 26.59 27.00
C ALA A 75 16.35 27.34 25.74
N LYS A 76 15.64 27.11 24.64
CA LYS A 76 15.78 27.77 23.34
C LYS A 76 14.56 28.65 23.08
N GLY A 77 14.71 29.59 22.15
CA GLY A 77 13.57 30.34 21.63
C GLY A 77 12.90 29.58 20.51
N GLU A 78 11.57 29.59 20.47
CA GLU A 78 10.81 29.09 19.32
C GLU A 78 11.28 29.77 18.01
N PRO A 79 11.51 29.01 16.93
CA PRO A 79 11.88 29.58 15.65
C PRO A 79 10.75 30.43 15.06
N ASP A 80 11.09 31.60 14.53
CA ASP A 80 10.13 32.51 13.88
C ASP A 80 9.81 32.00 12.47
N VAL A 81 8.77 31.16 12.38
CA VAL A 81 8.22 30.63 11.14
C VAL A 81 6.90 31.32 10.82
N THR A 82 6.73 31.68 9.56
CA THR A 82 5.50 32.34 9.09
C THR A 82 4.90 31.69 7.86
N ILE A 83 3.57 31.68 7.78
CA ILE A 83 2.76 31.31 6.61
C ILE A 83 2.08 32.56 6.09
N ASN A 84 2.43 33.03 4.89
CA ASN A 84 1.94 34.30 4.33
C ASN A 84 2.15 35.50 5.27
N GLY A 85 3.24 35.48 6.04
CA GLY A 85 3.58 36.52 7.02
C GLY A 85 2.80 36.45 8.35
N LYS A 86 2.04 35.38 8.57
CA LYS A 86 1.37 35.06 9.84
C LYS A 86 2.18 34.06 10.64
N ILE A 87 2.32 34.25 11.95
CA ILE A 87 3.14 33.37 12.79
C ILE A 87 2.50 31.98 12.86
N MET A 88 3.33 30.97 12.59
CA MET A 88 3.03 29.57 12.81
C MET A 88 3.74 29.11 14.08
N ARG A 89 3.01 28.44 14.96
CA ARG A 89 3.58 27.87 16.18
C ARG A 89 4.37 26.61 15.86
N MET A 90 5.54 26.50 16.45
CA MET A 90 6.50 25.42 16.25
C MET A 90 6.78 24.75 17.59
N VAL A 91 6.78 23.42 17.59
CA VAL A 91 6.94 22.59 18.80
C VAL A 91 8.24 21.82 18.68
N GLN A 92 9.10 21.90 19.70
CA GLN A 92 10.32 21.11 19.70
C GLN A 92 10.00 19.65 20.03
N ALA A 93 10.48 18.73 19.19
CA ALA A 93 10.36 17.30 19.41
C ALA A 93 11.62 16.73 20.10
N VAL A 94 11.53 15.46 20.51
CA VAL A 94 12.60 14.73 21.22
C VAL A 94 13.91 14.57 20.42
N ASP A 95 13.85 14.75 19.09
CA ASP A 95 15.01 14.70 18.20
C ASP A 95 15.76 16.05 18.10
N GLY A 96 15.27 17.10 18.76
CA GLY A 96 15.82 18.45 18.76
C GLY A 96 15.27 19.36 17.66
N ASN A 97 14.61 18.81 16.64
CA ASN A 97 14.02 19.59 15.57
C ASN A 97 12.69 20.20 16.01
N TRP A 98 12.26 21.23 15.28
CA TRP A 98 11.01 21.92 15.53
C TRP A 98 10.00 21.63 14.44
N TYR A 99 8.80 21.23 14.83
CA TYR A 99 7.75 20.77 13.95
C TYR A 99 6.51 21.66 14.07
N GLY A 100 5.81 21.83 12.95
CA GLY A 100 4.44 22.32 12.98
C GLY A 100 3.68 21.88 11.74
N TYR A 101 2.37 21.81 11.88
CA TYR A 101 1.47 21.34 10.83
C TYR A 101 0.46 22.44 10.47
N PHE A 102 0.20 22.63 9.18
CA PHE A 102 -0.82 23.56 8.72
C PHE A 102 -1.64 23.02 7.55
N ALA A 103 -2.88 23.50 7.42
CA ALA A 103 -3.77 23.16 6.31
C ALA A 103 -4.66 24.35 5.91
N ASP A 104 -5.32 24.27 4.75
CA ASP A 104 -6.39 25.20 4.41
C ASP A 104 -7.63 24.94 5.27
N ARG A 105 -8.17 25.98 5.90
CA ARG A 105 -9.35 25.85 6.77
C ARG A 105 -10.57 25.28 6.03
N ASN A 106 -10.85 25.76 4.82
CA ASN A 106 -12.05 25.35 4.12
C ASN A 106 -11.95 23.89 3.68
N GLN A 107 -10.81 23.49 3.14
CA GLN A 107 -10.58 22.11 2.70
C GLN A 107 -10.61 21.13 3.88
N ALA A 108 -9.97 21.47 5.00
CA ALA A 108 -10.03 20.66 6.22
C ALA A 108 -11.48 20.49 6.72
N LEU A 109 -12.28 21.56 6.75
CA LEU A 109 -13.68 21.50 7.17
C LEU A 109 -14.57 20.67 6.22
N ILE A 110 -14.32 20.75 4.91
CA ILE A 110 -15.08 19.98 3.92
C ILE A 110 -14.72 18.50 4.04
N ALA A 111 -13.43 18.17 4.17
CA ALA A 111 -12.95 16.80 4.32
C ALA A 111 -13.53 16.16 5.59
N ASP A 112 -13.38 16.82 6.74
CA ASP A 112 -13.92 16.31 8.01
C ASP A 112 -15.45 16.19 8.01
N SER A 113 -16.15 16.99 7.20
CA SER A 113 -17.61 16.91 7.09
C SER A 113 -18.11 15.55 6.56
N THR A 114 -17.26 14.78 5.86
CA THR A 114 -17.61 13.43 5.39
C THR A 114 -17.68 12.44 6.55
N VAL A 115 -16.99 12.71 7.66
CA VAL A 115 -16.94 11.87 8.85
C VAL A 115 -18.12 12.14 9.79
N VAL A 116 -18.80 13.28 9.65
CA VAL A 116 -19.90 13.66 10.55
C VAL A 116 -21.06 12.66 10.50
N GLY A 117 -21.26 11.96 11.61
CA GLY A 117 -22.30 10.94 11.76
C GLY A 117 -21.80 9.50 11.52
N ASN A 118 -20.53 9.34 11.17
CA ASN A 118 -19.82 8.07 11.07
C ASN A 118 -18.91 7.87 12.31
N THR A 119 -18.06 6.85 12.28
CA THR A 119 -17.10 6.59 13.37
C THR A 119 -15.96 7.61 13.33
N ALA A 120 -15.69 8.23 14.48
CA ALA A 120 -14.62 9.19 14.65
C ALA A 120 -13.25 8.51 14.62
N GLY A 121 -12.24 9.20 14.09
CA GLY A 121 -10.89 8.68 13.88
C GLY A 121 -10.74 7.81 12.64
N GLU A 122 -11.71 7.85 11.71
CA GLU A 122 -11.71 7.09 10.46
C GLU A 122 -11.96 8.03 9.27
N GLY A 123 -11.52 7.64 8.07
CA GLY A 123 -11.62 8.51 6.90
C GLY A 123 -10.82 9.81 7.06
N LEU A 124 -11.23 10.89 6.38
CA LEU A 124 -10.54 12.18 6.43
C LEU A 124 -10.90 12.98 7.71
N ASP A 125 -10.73 12.38 8.88
CA ASP A 125 -11.04 13.00 10.18
C ASP A 125 -9.86 13.88 10.65
N PHE A 126 -10.12 15.18 10.80
CA PHE A 126 -9.15 16.15 11.31
C PHE A 126 -9.19 16.24 12.83
N GLY A 127 -10.12 15.53 13.48
CA GLY A 127 -10.39 15.61 14.90
C GLY A 127 -11.56 16.53 15.19
N VAL A 128 -11.28 17.60 15.93
CA VAL A 128 -12.28 18.64 16.21
C VAL A 128 -11.71 20.03 15.95
N PHE A 129 -12.59 20.96 15.59
CA PHE A 129 -12.20 22.31 15.23
C PHE A 129 -12.50 23.32 16.32
N CYS A 130 -11.59 24.30 16.46
CA CYS A 130 -11.67 25.37 17.44
C CYS A 130 -11.24 26.71 16.84
N ALA A 131 -11.80 27.82 17.33
CA ALA A 131 -11.40 29.17 16.90
C ALA A 131 -9.99 29.53 17.41
N GLU A 132 -9.35 30.53 16.79
CA GLU A 132 -8.00 30.98 17.18
C GLU A 132 -7.88 31.52 18.62
N THR A 133 -9.00 31.86 19.26
CA THR A 133 -9.01 32.29 20.68
C THR A 133 -8.79 31.15 21.68
N THR A 134 -8.70 29.91 21.20
CA THR A 134 -8.63 28.67 21.99
C THR A 134 -7.24 28.35 22.52
N GLY A 135 -6.17 28.88 21.91
CA GLY A 135 -4.80 28.40 22.21
C GLY A 135 -4.41 28.49 23.70
N GLY A 136 -4.93 29.47 24.43
CA GLY A 136 -4.72 29.59 25.88
C GLY A 136 -5.60 28.72 26.79
N THR A 137 -6.62 28.05 26.26
CA THR A 137 -7.61 27.28 27.04
C THR A 137 -7.61 25.77 26.73
N VAL A 138 -6.94 25.37 25.65
CA VAL A 138 -6.80 23.96 25.22
C VAL A 138 -5.32 23.60 25.09
N LEU A 139 -4.56 24.34 24.28
CA LEU A 139 -3.18 23.95 23.96
C LEU A 139 -2.16 24.26 25.07
N GLY A 140 -2.48 25.14 26.03
CA GLY A 140 -1.52 25.57 27.05
C GLY A 140 -1.61 24.78 28.36
N GLU A 141 -0.48 24.29 28.87
CA GLU A 141 -0.43 23.73 30.23
C GLU A 141 -0.54 24.83 31.29
N GLY A 142 -1.50 24.69 32.20
CA GLY A 142 -1.51 25.28 33.54
C GLY A 142 -1.60 26.82 33.67
N VAL A 143 -0.77 27.57 32.96
CA VAL A 143 -0.65 29.04 33.02
C VAL A 143 0.02 29.68 31.79
N SER A 144 0.55 28.90 30.82
CA SER A 144 1.22 29.40 29.61
C SER A 144 0.33 29.25 28.38
N SER A 145 -0.19 30.35 27.84
CA SER A 145 -1.04 30.27 26.65
C SER A 145 -0.21 30.15 25.37
N VAL A 146 -0.43 29.08 24.60
CA VAL A 146 0.01 29.03 23.20
C VAL A 146 -0.86 30.01 22.42
N ASP A 147 -0.27 31.11 21.94
CA ASP A 147 -0.95 32.11 21.11
C ASP A 147 -0.97 31.63 19.66
N ILE A 148 -2.17 31.45 19.11
CA ILE A 148 -2.45 31.05 17.72
C ILE A 148 -3.31 32.10 17.00
N SER A 149 -3.36 33.34 17.51
CA SER A 149 -4.23 34.41 16.99
C SER A 149 -3.94 34.84 15.54
N ASP A 150 -2.83 34.37 14.97
CA ASP A 150 -2.46 34.57 13.57
C ASP A 150 -3.04 33.51 12.62
N THR A 151 -3.68 32.46 13.15
CA THR A 151 -4.44 31.46 12.39
C THR A 151 -5.92 31.86 12.27
N VAL A 152 -6.74 31.04 11.60
CA VAL A 152 -8.21 31.15 11.58
C VAL A 152 -8.89 29.99 12.29
N GLY A 153 -8.17 29.39 13.24
CA GLY A 153 -8.55 28.21 13.98
C GLY A 153 -7.49 27.12 13.97
N ILE A 154 -7.80 26.04 14.67
CA ILE A 154 -6.99 24.83 14.76
C ILE A 154 -7.89 23.61 14.63
N ALA A 155 -7.31 22.51 14.16
CA ALA A 155 -7.84 21.18 14.35
C ALA A 155 -6.98 20.45 15.39
N VAL A 156 -7.61 19.77 16.34
CA VAL A 156 -6.94 19.05 17.43
C VAL A 156 -7.56 17.66 17.56
N LYS A 157 -6.73 16.69 17.93
CA LYS A 157 -7.25 15.39 18.38
C LYS A 157 -7.98 15.53 19.72
N ASN A 158 -8.94 14.64 19.94
CA ASN A 158 -9.84 14.63 21.10
C ASN A 158 -9.49 13.51 22.08
N THR A 159 -8.19 13.27 22.31
CA THR A 159 -7.65 12.44 23.40
C THR A 159 -7.97 13.02 24.78
N VAL A 160 -8.36 14.30 24.83
CA VAL A 160 -9.03 14.97 25.96
C VAL A 160 -10.29 15.62 25.40
N ILE A 161 -11.44 15.40 26.08
CA ILE A 161 -12.73 16.00 25.69
C ILE A 161 -12.54 17.49 25.51
N VAL A 162 -12.58 17.95 24.28
CA VAL A 162 -12.69 19.37 23.96
C VAL A 162 -14.16 19.75 24.13
N ALA A 163 -14.46 20.87 24.79
CA ALA A 163 -15.82 21.38 24.91
C ALA A 163 -16.01 22.66 24.09
N ASN A 164 -17.21 22.82 23.51
CA ASN A 164 -17.58 23.88 22.53
C ASN A 164 -16.88 23.73 21.17
N GLU A 165 -16.26 22.59 20.95
CA GLU A 165 -15.77 22.11 19.68
C GLU A 165 -16.85 22.10 18.60
N VAL A 166 -16.41 22.14 17.35
CA VAL A 166 -17.28 21.94 16.19
C VAL A 166 -16.67 20.90 15.27
N GLN A 167 -17.52 20.15 14.57
CA GLN A 167 -17.07 19.28 13.49
C GLN A 167 -16.97 20.04 12.17
N GLY A 168 -16.37 19.39 11.17
CA GLY A 168 -16.34 19.81 9.79
C GLY A 168 -17.72 20.10 9.22
N THR A 169 -17.76 21.00 8.24
CA THR A 169 -18.98 21.40 7.55
C THR A 169 -18.73 21.61 6.08
N SER A 170 -19.66 21.17 5.23
CA SER A 170 -19.75 21.52 3.83
C SER A 170 -21.15 22.12 3.56
N PRO A 171 -21.26 23.42 3.19
CA PRO A 171 -20.19 24.38 2.96
C PRO A 171 -19.46 24.80 4.26
N PRO A 172 -18.16 25.18 4.17
CA PRO A 172 -17.34 25.52 5.33
C PRO A 172 -17.82 26.80 6.00
N VAL A 173 -17.83 26.80 7.34
CA VAL A 173 -18.19 27.96 8.18
C VAL A 173 -16.98 28.52 8.93
N ALA A 174 -17.06 29.79 9.34
CA ALA A 174 -16.04 30.38 10.18
C ALA A 174 -16.03 29.74 11.58
N LEU A 175 -14.84 29.45 12.10
CA LEU A 175 -14.65 28.92 13.45
C LEU A 175 -14.73 30.08 14.45
N THR A 176 -15.79 30.12 15.24
CA THR A 176 -16.03 31.20 16.22
C THR A 176 -16.03 30.73 17.66
N ASN A 177 -16.04 29.42 17.89
CA ASN A 177 -16.16 28.87 19.22
C ASN A 177 -14.78 28.79 19.88
N THR A 178 -14.67 29.44 21.04
CA THR A 178 -13.51 29.23 21.92
C THR A 178 -13.71 27.91 22.62
N CYS A 179 -12.87 26.93 22.31
CA CYS A 179 -12.95 25.64 22.97
C CYS A 179 -12.28 25.68 24.35
N THR A 180 -12.60 24.70 25.18
CA THR A 180 -12.00 24.52 26.51
C THR A 180 -11.66 23.06 26.73
N ALA A 181 -10.50 22.78 27.32
CA ALA A 181 -10.13 21.42 27.71
C ALA A 181 -11.07 20.87 28.80
N GLY A 182 -11.48 19.61 28.62
CA GLY A 182 -12.33 18.85 29.51
C GLY A 182 -11.59 17.69 30.19
N SER A 183 -12.26 16.56 30.36
CA SER A 183 -11.66 15.34 30.95
C SER A 183 -10.96 14.50 29.89
N THR A 184 -10.02 13.65 30.30
CA THR A 184 -9.39 12.64 29.42
C THR A 184 -10.42 11.83 28.64
N SER A 185 -10.20 11.69 27.34
CA SER A 185 -10.95 10.84 26.41
C SER A 185 -10.08 9.63 26.05
N THR A 186 -10.70 8.55 25.59
CA THR A 186 -9.99 7.36 25.10
C THR A 186 -10.14 7.19 23.59
N VAL A 187 -10.71 8.19 22.92
CA VAL A 187 -10.95 8.19 21.48
C VAL A 187 -9.90 9.10 20.88
N ASP A 188 -9.03 8.55 20.04
CA ASP A 188 -8.33 9.36 19.06
C ASP A 188 -9.27 9.54 17.88
N ASN A 189 -9.48 10.79 17.49
CA ASN A 189 -10.37 11.12 16.39
C ASN A 189 -9.65 11.86 15.27
N GLN A 190 -8.32 11.92 15.26
CA GLN A 190 -7.59 12.45 14.13
C GLN A 190 -7.01 11.28 13.33
N ASN A 191 -7.16 11.31 12.00
CA ASN A 191 -6.70 10.26 11.11
C ASN A 191 -5.92 10.79 9.89
N VAL A 192 -5.72 12.10 9.82
CA VAL A 192 -4.96 12.79 8.74
C VAL A 192 -3.53 13.15 9.16
N LEU A 193 -3.12 12.76 10.36
CA LEU A 193 -1.77 12.90 10.89
C LEU A 193 -1.54 11.79 11.92
N ARG A 194 -0.65 10.83 11.61
CA ARG A 194 -0.56 9.53 12.32
C ARG A 194 0.82 9.21 12.89
N GLU A 195 1.90 9.73 12.31
CA GLU A 195 3.29 9.46 12.74
C GLU A 195 4.07 10.75 13.10
N GLU A 196 3.41 11.67 13.80
CA GLU A 196 4.06 12.87 14.34
C GLU A 196 5.22 12.54 15.29
N LYS A 197 6.18 13.47 15.41
CA LYS A 197 7.28 13.30 16.37
C LYS A 197 6.85 13.60 17.79
N ASP A 198 7.31 12.78 18.74
CA ASP A 198 7.07 12.98 20.17
C ASP A 198 7.57 14.35 20.65
N VAL A 199 6.76 15.04 21.44
CA VAL A 199 7.10 16.34 22.04
C VAL A 199 8.27 16.21 23.00
N ASN A 200 9.20 17.16 22.96
CA ASN A 200 10.22 17.27 24.00
C ASN A 200 9.61 17.78 25.32
N THR A 201 9.63 16.93 26.34
CA THR A 201 9.15 17.21 27.71
C THR A 201 10.30 17.28 28.74
N THR A 202 11.54 17.30 28.26
CA THR A 202 12.71 17.06 29.13
C THR A 202 13.31 18.30 29.77
N LEU A 203 12.82 19.50 29.44
CA LEU A 203 13.39 20.77 29.90
C LEU A 203 13.33 20.90 31.44
N PRO A 204 14.44 20.78 32.18
CA PRO A 204 14.39 20.66 33.64
C PRO A 204 14.13 22.00 34.32
N GLY A 205 13.16 22.04 35.24
CA GLY A 205 12.98 23.17 36.16
C GLY A 205 12.24 24.38 35.59
N VAL A 206 11.65 24.25 34.40
CA VAL A 206 10.68 25.17 33.83
C VAL A 206 9.32 24.48 33.91
N ALA A 207 8.42 24.99 34.75
CA ALA A 207 7.02 24.53 34.71
C ALA A 207 6.39 25.01 33.40
N ASP A 208 5.53 24.18 32.79
CA ASP A 208 4.81 24.50 31.56
C ASP A 208 5.77 24.81 30.39
N GLY A 209 6.79 23.96 30.20
CA GLY A 209 7.87 24.11 29.21
C GLY A 209 7.85 23.09 28.06
N ASP A 210 6.81 22.26 27.99
CA ASP A 210 6.69 21.18 27.01
C ASP A 210 6.64 21.74 25.58
N GLY A 211 7.39 21.08 24.70
CA GLY A 211 7.62 21.55 23.33
C GLY A 211 8.35 22.88 23.24
N GLN A 212 8.88 23.39 24.36
CA GLN A 212 9.44 24.73 24.56
C GLN A 212 8.47 25.90 24.31
N ILE A 213 7.17 25.62 24.18
CA ILE A 213 6.11 26.62 24.04
C ILE A 213 5.05 26.54 25.15
N GLY A 214 5.19 25.58 26.07
CA GLY A 214 4.21 25.30 27.12
C GLY A 214 2.96 24.59 26.60
N LEU A 215 3.15 23.74 25.59
CA LEU A 215 2.11 22.93 24.99
C LEU A 215 1.66 21.83 25.96
N ASP A 216 0.36 21.60 26.09
CA ASP A 216 -0.19 20.37 26.68
C ASP A 216 0.00 19.21 25.68
N PRO A 217 0.87 18.23 25.97
CA PRO A 217 1.20 17.14 25.05
C PRO A 217 0.00 16.28 24.65
N ASP A 218 -1.09 16.27 25.43
CA ASP A 218 -2.28 15.50 25.08
C ASP A 218 -2.94 16.03 23.79
N PHE A 219 -2.76 17.31 23.47
CA PHE A 219 -3.27 17.95 22.25
C PHE A 219 -2.23 18.01 21.12
N TRP A 220 -1.08 17.35 21.27
CA TRP A 220 -0.11 17.19 20.18
C TRP A 220 -0.41 15.91 19.40
N PRO A 221 -0.50 15.94 18.06
CA PRO A 221 -0.29 17.10 17.21
C PRO A 221 -1.57 17.93 17.08
N PHE A 222 -1.39 19.19 16.68
CA PHE A 222 -2.48 20.06 16.26
C PHE A 222 -2.15 20.70 14.92
N ILE A 223 -3.18 20.91 14.11
CA ILE A 223 -3.07 21.46 12.77
C ILE A 223 -3.53 22.92 12.80
N GLN A 224 -2.66 23.83 12.39
CA GLN A 224 -2.95 25.26 12.31
C GLN A 224 -3.65 25.60 11.00
N LEU A 225 -4.82 26.22 11.07
CA LEU A 225 -5.64 26.47 9.88
C LEU A 225 -5.42 27.88 9.37
N TYR A 226 -5.16 28.00 8.07
CA TYR A 226 -5.03 29.28 7.39
C TYR A 226 -6.08 29.42 6.29
N PRO A 227 -6.52 30.65 5.97
CA PRO A 227 -7.40 30.89 4.83
C PRO A 227 -6.55 31.01 3.56
N LEU A 228 -6.27 29.88 2.90
CA LEU A 228 -5.51 29.88 1.66
C LEU A 228 -6.42 30.33 0.51
N ASN A 229 -5.82 30.98 -0.49
CA ASN A 229 -6.55 31.39 -1.68
C ASN A 229 -6.25 30.39 -2.79
N PRO A 230 -7.27 29.73 -3.38
CA PRO A 230 -7.07 28.92 -4.58
C PRO A 230 -6.38 29.74 -5.67
N THR A 231 -5.49 29.13 -6.45
CA THR A 231 -4.56 29.76 -7.42
C THR A 231 -3.52 30.69 -6.79
N GLY A 232 -3.42 30.73 -5.45
CA GLY A 232 -2.58 31.65 -4.70
C GLY A 232 -1.27 31.01 -4.24
N ASN A 233 -0.27 31.86 -4.00
CA ASN A 233 0.98 31.43 -3.40
C ASN A 233 0.83 31.31 -1.88
N VAL A 234 1.44 30.28 -1.32
CA VAL A 234 1.64 30.09 0.12
C VAL A 234 3.12 30.26 0.40
N VAL A 235 3.49 31.33 1.08
CA VAL A 235 4.88 31.65 1.39
C VAL A 235 5.19 31.20 2.81
N ILE A 236 6.02 30.17 2.92
CA ILE A 236 6.55 29.66 4.19
C ILE A 236 7.93 30.26 4.38
N GLN A 237 8.15 30.92 5.52
CA GLN A 237 9.41 31.61 5.78
C GLN A 237 9.89 31.41 7.20
N TYR A 238 11.13 30.92 7.35
CA TYR A 238 11.87 30.91 8.61
C TYR A 238 12.79 32.13 8.69
N ASN A 239 12.52 33.03 9.64
CA ASN A 239 13.25 34.28 9.88
C ASN A 239 14.51 34.05 10.72
N LYS A 240 15.44 33.22 10.23
CA LYS A 240 16.69 32.94 10.95
C LYS A 240 17.55 34.20 11.13
N GLY A 241 18.19 34.32 12.30
CA GLY A 241 19.28 35.26 12.53
C GLY A 241 20.44 35.03 11.57
N GLY A 242 20.55 35.84 10.52
CA GLY A 242 21.55 35.69 9.45
C GLY A 242 20.98 35.72 8.04
N GLY A 243 19.66 35.60 7.89
CA GLY A 243 18.94 35.68 6.62
C GLY A 243 17.71 34.77 6.62
N ALA A 244 16.62 35.25 6.02
CA ALA A 244 15.41 34.44 5.90
C ALA A 244 15.60 33.28 4.93
N GLN A 245 15.00 32.15 5.27
CA GLN A 245 14.88 30.97 4.42
C GLN A 245 13.42 30.85 4.02
N THR A 246 13.14 30.61 2.74
CA THR A 246 11.78 30.72 2.19
C THR A 246 11.50 29.60 1.21
N THR A 247 10.32 29.01 1.35
CA THR A 247 9.71 28.10 0.38
C THR A 247 8.38 28.72 -0.06
N THR A 248 8.06 28.61 -1.33
CA THR A 248 6.77 29.08 -1.87
C THR A 248 6.08 27.91 -2.52
N LEU A 249 4.87 27.61 -2.04
CA LEU A 249 3.97 26.64 -2.63
C LEU A 249 2.88 27.35 -3.45
N THR A 250 2.25 26.61 -4.36
CA THR A 250 1.05 27.05 -5.07
C THR A 250 -0.14 26.23 -4.58
N PHE A 251 -1.19 26.87 -4.07
CA PHE A 251 -2.41 26.17 -3.64
C PHE A 251 -3.46 26.20 -4.75
N ASP A 252 -3.69 25.07 -5.41
CA ASP A 252 -4.59 24.96 -6.57
C ASP A 252 -5.00 23.49 -6.84
N THR A 253 -5.84 23.25 -7.84
CA THR A 253 -6.10 21.88 -8.34
C THR A 253 -4.83 21.28 -8.96
N VAL A 254 -4.69 19.95 -8.87
CA VAL A 254 -3.46 19.23 -9.25
C VAL A 254 -3.69 18.10 -10.26
N GLU A 255 -4.83 18.10 -10.95
CA GLU A 255 -5.19 17.08 -11.97
C GLU A 255 -4.08 16.87 -13.01
N ASN A 256 -3.39 17.95 -13.42
CA ASN A 256 -2.31 17.88 -14.42
C ASN A 256 -1.07 17.10 -13.94
N PHE A 257 -0.95 16.82 -12.65
CA PHE A 257 0.10 15.98 -12.07
C PHE A 257 -0.35 14.56 -11.81
N ALA A 258 -1.64 14.27 -11.98
CA ALA A 258 -2.19 12.95 -11.75
C ALA A 258 -1.99 12.04 -12.97
N GLY A 259 -1.70 10.77 -12.74
CA GLY A 259 -1.44 9.81 -13.81
C GLY A 259 -1.41 8.36 -13.33
N ILE A 260 -1.49 7.46 -14.29
CA ILE A 260 -1.50 6.01 -14.07
C ILE A 260 -0.55 5.33 -15.05
N GLU A 261 0.24 4.38 -14.54
CA GLU A 261 1.18 3.58 -15.32
C GLU A 261 1.00 2.10 -15.01
N LEU A 262 1.12 1.27 -16.05
CA LEU A 262 1.16 -0.19 -15.94
C LEU A 262 2.58 -0.70 -16.12
N ASP A 263 2.91 -1.79 -15.45
CA ASP A 263 4.23 -2.44 -15.51
C ASP A 263 4.56 -3.08 -16.86
N ARG A 264 3.53 -3.51 -17.62
CA ARG A 264 3.70 -4.16 -18.92
C ARG A 264 2.47 -3.99 -19.81
N THR A 265 2.63 -4.29 -21.10
CA THR A 265 1.57 -4.13 -22.10
C THR A 265 0.77 -5.40 -22.36
N ILE A 266 1.26 -6.56 -21.93
CA ILE A 266 0.66 -7.88 -22.17
C ILE A 266 0.83 -8.72 -20.91
N TYR A 267 -0.24 -9.37 -20.48
CA TYR A 267 -0.27 -10.18 -19.27
C TYR A 267 -0.68 -11.64 -19.58
N PRO A 268 0.10 -12.64 -19.15
CA PRO A 268 -0.33 -14.04 -19.19
C PRO A 268 -1.33 -14.35 -18.07
N ASN A 269 -1.99 -15.51 -18.14
CA ASN A 269 -2.95 -15.92 -17.11
C ASN A 269 -2.28 -16.05 -15.73
N ASN A 270 -2.95 -15.66 -14.66
CA ASN A 270 -2.40 -15.60 -13.29
C ASN A 270 -1.20 -14.64 -13.14
N ALA A 271 -0.95 -13.73 -14.09
CA ALA A 271 0.03 -12.66 -13.88
C ALA A 271 -0.54 -11.59 -12.96
N GLN A 272 0.33 -11.00 -12.16
CA GLN A 272 0.01 -9.86 -11.32
C GLN A 272 0.07 -8.58 -12.17
N VAL A 273 -0.86 -7.66 -11.91
CA VAL A 273 -0.97 -6.39 -12.62
C VAL A 273 -0.52 -5.27 -11.70
N HIS A 274 0.72 -4.80 -11.89
CA HIS A 274 1.25 -3.72 -11.06
C HIS A 274 0.87 -2.39 -11.69
N VAL A 275 0.17 -1.59 -10.91
CA VAL A 275 -0.26 -0.24 -11.29
C VAL A 275 0.47 0.73 -10.38
N THR A 276 1.04 1.77 -10.96
CA THR A 276 1.56 2.92 -10.24
C THR A 276 0.67 4.12 -10.55
N ILE A 277 0.15 4.75 -9.51
CA ILE A 277 -0.63 5.99 -9.60
C ILE A 277 0.21 7.11 -9.01
N THR A 278 0.36 8.20 -9.75
CA THR A 278 0.93 9.44 -9.22
C THR A 278 -0.22 10.40 -9.07
N ASP A 279 -0.46 10.90 -7.86
CA ASP A 279 -1.40 12.00 -7.61
C ASP A 279 -1.02 12.68 -6.30
N LEU A 280 -0.67 13.96 -6.39
CA LEU A 280 -0.36 14.75 -5.21
C LEU A 280 -1.59 14.89 -4.29
N TRP A 281 -2.80 14.96 -4.84
CA TRP A 281 -4.02 15.21 -4.04
C TRP A 281 -4.24 14.11 -2.99
N LEU A 282 -3.85 12.87 -3.30
CA LEU A 282 -4.00 11.72 -2.43
C LEU A 282 -3.04 11.72 -1.23
N ASN A 283 -1.99 12.55 -1.23
CA ASN A 283 -1.00 12.62 -0.18
C ASN A 283 -1.45 13.59 0.94
N ILE A 284 -2.28 13.11 1.86
CA ILE A 284 -2.93 13.86 2.94
C ILE A 284 -2.04 13.98 4.16
N ASP A 285 -1.45 12.87 4.60
CA ASP A 285 -0.62 12.80 5.81
C ASP A 285 0.86 12.96 5.44
N PRO A 286 1.53 14.04 5.87
CA PRO A 286 2.93 14.25 5.53
C PRO A 286 3.90 13.34 6.30
N THR A 287 3.43 12.59 7.30
CA THR A 287 4.26 11.84 8.25
C THR A 287 4.27 10.33 8.04
N ASP A 288 3.27 9.79 7.37
CA ASP A 288 3.00 8.35 7.23
C ASP A 288 2.49 8.06 5.81
N GLU A 289 2.65 6.83 5.33
CA GLU A 289 2.11 6.42 4.04
C GLU A 289 0.58 6.46 4.02
N ASP A 290 0.03 7.04 2.95
CA ASP A 290 -1.42 7.09 2.72
C ASP A 290 -1.95 5.84 1.99
N SER A 291 -3.11 5.34 2.43
CA SER A 291 -3.80 4.23 1.80
C SER A 291 -5.21 4.63 1.35
N TRP A 292 -5.53 4.31 0.10
CA TRP A 292 -6.79 4.64 -0.54
C TRP A 292 -7.43 3.41 -1.14
N THR A 293 -8.73 3.21 -0.89
CA THR A 293 -9.53 2.13 -1.46
C THR A 293 -10.66 2.73 -2.28
N TRP A 294 -10.98 2.12 -3.43
CA TRP A 294 -12.13 2.49 -4.26
C TRP A 294 -13.13 1.37 -4.39
N ASP A 295 -14.43 1.71 -4.40
CA ASP A 295 -15.43 0.87 -5.06
C ASP A 295 -15.38 1.23 -6.55
N THR A 296 -14.93 0.27 -7.36
CA THR A 296 -14.65 0.47 -8.77
C THR A 296 -15.75 -0.09 -9.68
N ASN A 297 -16.79 -0.71 -9.10
CA ASN A 297 -17.83 -1.38 -9.85
C ASN A 297 -19.01 -0.44 -10.16
N GLY A 298 -18.72 0.57 -10.97
CA GLY A 298 -19.69 1.53 -11.46
C GLY A 298 -19.46 1.85 -12.93
N THR A 299 -20.53 2.26 -13.63
CA THR A 299 -20.42 2.79 -14.99
C THR A 299 -20.47 4.31 -15.04
N ASP A 300 -20.93 4.94 -13.95
CA ASP A 300 -21.01 6.37 -13.77
C ASP A 300 -20.24 6.78 -12.51
N ARG A 301 -19.64 7.97 -12.53
CA ARG A 301 -18.83 8.52 -11.43
C ARG A 301 -19.53 8.53 -10.07
N ASN A 302 -20.86 8.67 -10.05
CA ASN A 302 -21.65 8.72 -8.81
C ASN A 302 -21.99 7.35 -8.23
N ASP A 303 -21.71 6.26 -8.97
CA ASP A 303 -21.95 4.88 -8.51
C ASP A 303 -20.67 4.25 -7.92
N LEU A 304 -19.56 5.01 -7.90
CA LEU A 304 -18.25 4.62 -7.39
C LEU A 304 -18.08 5.12 -5.97
N GLY A 305 -17.19 4.48 -5.22
CA GLY A 305 -16.82 4.88 -3.86
C GLY A 305 -15.36 5.28 -3.78
N THR A 306 -15.03 6.24 -2.94
CA THR A 306 -13.64 6.63 -2.64
C THR A 306 -13.46 6.69 -1.14
N PHE A 307 -12.49 5.94 -0.63
CA PHE A 307 -12.32 5.71 0.80
C PHE A 307 -10.85 5.92 1.19
N TYR A 308 -10.64 6.63 2.29
CA TYR A 308 -9.31 6.85 2.86
C TYR A 308 -9.13 5.96 4.10
N GLN A 309 -7.98 5.29 4.22
CA GLN A 309 -7.58 4.47 5.37
C GLN A 309 -8.60 3.36 5.74
N VAL A 310 -9.16 2.69 4.72
CA VAL A 310 -9.94 1.45 4.95
C VAL A 310 -9.03 0.36 5.51
N PHE A 311 -7.86 0.25 4.90
CA PHE A 311 -6.70 -0.47 5.43
C PHE A 311 -5.63 0.56 5.76
N ASN A 312 -4.80 0.25 6.74
CA ASN A 312 -3.59 1.03 6.99
C ASN A 312 -2.46 0.57 6.04
N GLU A 313 -1.35 1.28 6.06
CA GLU A 313 -0.15 1.06 5.25
C GLU A 313 0.44 -0.36 5.34
N ASN A 314 0.14 -1.10 6.41
CA ASN A 314 0.56 -2.50 6.62
C ASN A 314 -0.61 -3.50 6.51
N GLY A 315 -1.66 -3.15 5.75
CA GLY A 315 -2.90 -3.94 5.55
C GLY A 315 -3.69 -4.29 6.81
N GLY A 316 -3.40 -3.62 7.93
CA GLY A 316 -4.26 -3.62 9.10
C GLY A 316 -5.64 -3.08 8.73
N GLN A 317 -6.68 -3.76 9.19
CA GLN A 317 -8.06 -3.31 9.00
C GLN A 317 -8.32 -2.11 9.91
N ALA A 318 -8.04 -0.90 9.41
CA ALA A 318 -8.35 0.37 10.06
C ALA A 318 -9.86 0.62 9.97
N GLY A 319 -10.32 1.47 9.04
CA GLY A 319 -11.75 1.74 8.84
C GLY A 319 -12.57 0.48 8.53
N ALA A 320 -11.95 -0.55 7.95
CA ALA A 320 -12.60 -1.83 7.67
C ALA A 320 -13.06 -2.61 8.93
N LEU A 321 -12.41 -2.42 10.09
CA LEU A 321 -12.77 -3.12 11.33
C LEU A 321 -13.75 -2.30 12.18
N ALA A 322 -13.76 -0.98 12.00
CA ALA A 322 -14.68 -0.07 12.65
C ALA A 322 -16.10 -0.18 12.06
N ALA A 323 -17.11 -0.21 12.93
CA ALA A 323 -18.49 -0.10 12.47
C ALA A 323 -18.69 1.28 11.84
N ASP A 324 -19.23 1.36 10.62
CA ASP A 324 -19.37 2.62 9.89
C ASP A 324 -18.03 3.40 9.72
N GLY A 325 -16.89 2.69 9.69
CA GLY A 325 -15.55 3.28 9.49
C GLY A 325 -15.09 3.33 8.03
N VAL A 326 -15.79 2.65 7.12
CA VAL A 326 -15.59 2.81 5.68
C VAL A 326 -16.43 3.99 5.19
N ILE A 327 -15.79 5.16 5.12
CA ILE A 327 -16.46 6.44 4.87
C ILE A 327 -16.24 6.88 3.43
N ASP A 328 -17.32 6.92 2.64
CA ASP A 328 -17.28 7.36 1.26
C ASP A 328 -17.19 8.89 1.16
N ILE A 329 -16.15 9.39 0.50
CA ILE A 329 -16.00 10.83 0.23
C ILE A 329 -16.61 11.23 -1.13
N ASN A 330 -16.99 10.27 -1.98
CA ASN A 330 -17.63 10.51 -3.27
C ASN A 330 -19.15 10.74 -3.15
N VAL A 331 -19.55 11.66 -2.28
CA VAL A 331 -20.97 11.93 -2.00
C VAL A 331 -21.35 13.31 -2.53
N GLY A 332 -22.30 13.36 -3.47
CA GLY A 332 -22.83 14.62 -3.99
C GLY A 332 -21.79 15.44 -4.76
N SER A 333 -21.41 16.62 -4.24
CA SER A 333 -20.38 17.49 -4.84
C SER A 333 -19.04 17.45 -4.11
N THR A 334 -18.90 16.63 -3.06
CA THR A 334 -17.78 16.70 -2.12
C THR A 334 -16.41 16.61 -2.79
N LEU A 335 -16.20 15.71 -3.75
CA LEU A 335 -14.91 15.63 -4.46
C LEU A 335 -14.55 16.97 -5.14
N GLY A 336 -15.51 17.57 -5.86
CA GLY A 336 -15.31 18.87 -6.49
C GLY A 336 -15.07 19.99 -5.49
N ASP A 337 -15.75 19.95 -4.34
CA ASP A 337 -15.54 20.91 -3.24
C ASP A 337 -14.16 20.73 -2.57
N LEU A 338 -13.57 19.53 -2.69
CA LEU A 338 -12.23 19.16 -2.24
C LEU A 338 -11.11 19.41 -3.27
N MET A 339 -11.38 20.18 -4.33
CA MET A 339 -10.41 20.45 -5.42
C MET A 339 -10.02 19.22 -6.25
N ILE A 340 -10.84 18.15 -6.21
CA ILE A 340 -10.72 17.06 -7.17
C ILE A 340 -11.48 17.45 -8.44
N GLU A 341 -10.80 17.36 -9.58
CA GLU A 341 -11.41 17.48 -10.90
C GLU A 341 -11.73 16.07 -11.41
N ASP A 342 -10.91 15.48 -12.27
CA ASP A 342 -11.10 14.10 -12.74
C ASP A 342 -10.21 13.06 -12.05
N ASN A 343 -9.23 13.51 -11.28
CA ASN A 343 -8.42 12.68 -10.39
C ASN A 343 -9.25 12.14 -9.20
N GLY A 344 -8.65 11.37 -8.29
CA GLY A 344 -9.33 10.87 -7.08
C GLY A 344 -10.41 9.80 -7.28
N ILE A 345 -10.73 9.41 -8.53
CA ILE A 345 -11.65 8.31 -8.86
C ILE A 345 -10.95 7.25 -9.69
N LEU A 346 -11.22 5.99 -9.35
CA LEU A 346 -10.70 4.83 -10.05
C LEU A 346 -11.84 3.96 -10.58
N ILE A 347 -11.78 3.60 -11.86
CA ILE A 347 -12.75 2.69 -12.50
C ILE A 347 -12.01 1.45 -12.99
N LEU A 348 -12.50 0.27 -12.63
CA LEU A 348 -11.98 -1.00 -13.12
C LEU A 348 -13.07 -1.76 -13.88
N THR A 349 -12.97 -1.78 -15.21
CA THR A 349 -13.78 -2.66 -16.03
C THR A 349 -13.08 -4.01 -16.16
N THR A 350 -13.61 -5.03 -15.48
CA THR A 350 -12.98 -6.37 -15.42
C THR A 350 -13.09 -7.17 -16.72
N ASP A 351 -14.00 -6.83 -17.64
CA ASP A 351 -14.19 -7.51 -18.94
C ASP A 351 -14.65 -6.49 -19.99
N ALA A 352 -13.70 -5.78 -20.60
CA ALA A 352 -13.97 -4.66 -21.50
C ALA A 352 -14.72 -5.10 -22.78
N GLN A 353 -14.63 -6.38 -23.16
CA GLN A 353 -15.35 -6.91 -24.33
C GLN A 353 -16.67 -7.61 -23.96
N SER A 354 -17.04 -7.67 -22.68
CA SER A 354 -18.21 -8.43 -22.21
C SER A 354 -18.20 -9.88 -22.73
N SER A 355 -17.04 -10.52 -22.71
CA SER A 355 -16.82 -11.91 -23.12
C SER A 355 -17.53 -12.93 -22.20
N GLY A 356 -17.90 -12.53 -20.98
CA GLY A 356 -18.50 -13.38 -19.96
C GLY A 356 -17.48 -14.09 -19.06
N ILE A 357 -16.20 -13.77 -19.23
CA ILE A 357 -15.11 -14.24 -18.37
C ILE A 357 -14.33 -13.00 -17.92
N PRO A 358 -14.41 -12.62 -16.63
CA PRO A 358 -13.61 -11.52 -16.09
C PRO A 358 -12.12 -11.74 -16.34
N VAL A 359 -11.44 -10.72 -16.86
CA VAL A 359 -10.01 -10.73 -17.13
C VAL A 359 -9.21 -10.49 -15.86
N VAL A 360 -9.66 -9.56 -15.01
CA VAL A 360 -9.00 -9.22 -13.74
C VAL A 360 -9.87 -9.68 -12.56
N THR A 361 -9.21 -10.19 -11.53
CA THR A 361 -9.73 -10.35 -10.17
C THR A 361 -8.79 -9.65 -9.21
N LEU A 362 -9.19 -9.54 -7.94
CA LEU A 362 -8.31 -9.08 -6.88
C LEU A 362 -7.81 -10.24 -6.03
N GLN A 363 -6.76 -9.97 -5.27
CA GLN A 363 -6.18 -10.84 -4.25
C GLN A 363 -5.70 -10.01 -3.06
N ASP A 364 -5.46 -10.70 -1.95
CA ASP A 364 -4.73 -10.15 -0.81
C ASP A 364 -3.25 -9.96 -1.17
N ASN A 365 -2.65 -8.92 -0.61
CA ASN A 365 -1.26 -8.58 -0.82
C ASN A 365 -0.59 -8.04 0.45
N ASP A 366 -1.09 -8.36 1.64
CA ASP A 366 -0.58 -7.87 2.94
C ASP A 366 -0.76 -6.34 3.20
N ASP A 367 -1.03 -5.52 2.18
CA ASP A 367 -1.53 -4.13 2.27
C ASP A 367 -3.07 -4.04 2.30
N THR A 368 -3.71 -5.17 2.08
CA THR A 368 -5.16 -5.33 2.21
C THR A 368 -5.46 -6.56 3.06
N ASP A 369 -6.72 -6.81 3.39
CA ASP A 369 -7.15 -8.11 3.93
C ASP A 369 -8.44 -8.51 3.23
N LEU A 370 -8.29 -9.01 1.99
CA LEU A 370 -9.39 -9.35 1.10
C LEU A 370 -9.46 -10.86 0.85
N THR A 371 -10.67 -11.42 0.91
CA THR A 371 -10.96 -12.75 0.39
C THR A 371 -11.76 -12.64 -0.90
N CYS A 372 -11.21 -13.16 -1.99
CA CYS A 372 -11.78 -13.05 -3.34
C CYS A 372 -11.99 -14.43 -3.99
N THR A 373 -13.19 -14.65 -4.54
CA THR A 373 -13.45 -15.77 -5.48
C THR A 373 -13.65 -15.30 -6.92
N THR A 374 -14.14 -14.06 -7.05
CA THR A 374 -14.21 -13.27 -8.27
C THR A 374 -14.05 -11.80 -7.84
N ALA A 375 -13.73 -10.91 -8.77
CA ALA A 375 -13.64 -9.48 -8.49
C ALA A 375 -14.87 -8.92 -7.74
N ALA A 376 -16.08 -9.26 -8.21
CA ALA A 376 -17.34 -8.80 -7.61
C ALA A 376 -17.68 -9.48 -6.27
N ALA A 377 -16.98 -10.56 -5.91
CA ALA A 377 -17.19 -11.30 -4.66
C ALA A 377 -16.05 -11.09 -3.66
N CYS A 378 -15.18 -10.11 -3.91
CA CYS A 378 -14.18 -9.67 -2.95
C CYS A 378 -14.85 -8.99 -1.75
N ALA A 379 -14.36 -9.32 -0.57
CA ALA A 379 -14.82 -8.75 0.69
C ALA A 379 -13.68 -8.78 1.71
N VAL A 380 -13.75 -7.87 2.68
CA VAL A 380 -12.83 -7.86 3.83
C VAL A 380 -12.97 -9.17 4.60
N THR A 381 -11.86 -9.86 4.86
CA THR A 381 -11.88 -11.23 5.41
C THR A 381 -12.54 -11.31 6.78
N SER A 382 -12.24 -10.37 7.69
CA SER A 382 -12.75 -10.37 9.07
C SER A 382 -14.11 -9.68 9.21
N ASN A 383 -14.44 -8.77 8.29
CA ASN A 383 -15.68 -8.00 8.28
C ASN A 383 -16.28 -7.90 6.86
N PRO A 384 -16.90 -8.97 6.33
CA PRO A 384 -17.37 -9.00 4.94
C PRO A 384 -18.44 -7.97 4.55
N GLY A 385 -18.95 -7.18 5.51
CA GLY A 385 -19.90 -6.09 5.28
C GLY A 385 -19.28 -4.70 5.24
N ALA A 386 -17.96 -4.55 5.50
CA ALA A 386 -17.27 -3.26 5.51
C ALA A 386 -17.27 -2.59 4.13
N LEU A 387 -16.92 -3.36 3.10
CA LEU A 387 -17.06 -2.99 1.70
C LEU A 387 -18.24 -3.75 1.12
N VAL A 388 -19.13 -3.07 0.40
CA VAL A 388 -20.37 -3.67 -0.11
C VAL A 388 -20.02 -4.80 -1.08
N ALA A 389 -20.75 -5.91 -1.00
CA ALA A 389 -20.61 -7.01 -1.96
C ALA A 389 -20.87 -6.49 -3.38
N GLY A 390 -19.92 -6.71 -4.28
CA GLY A 390 -19.94 -6.13 -5.61
C GLY A 390 -19.05 -4.90 -5.77
N SER A 391 -18.41 -4.36 -4.74
CA SER A 391 -17.61 -3.12 -4.84
C SER A 391 -16.33 -3.24 -5.69
N VAL A 392 -15.80 -4.45 -5.90
CA VAL A 392 -14.52 -4.65 -6.62
C VAL A 392 -13.42 -3.74 -6.03
N PRO A 393 -13.03 -3.94 -4.76
CA PRO A 393 -12.31 -2.93 -3.99
C PRO A 393 -10.81 -2.87 -4.33
N VAL A 394 -10.40 -1.91 -5.14
CA VAL A 394 -8.97 -1.70 -5.46
C VAL A 394 -8.37 -0.79 -4.39
N THR A 395 -7.27 -1.23 -3.78
CA THR A 395 -6.51 -0.41 -2.81
C THR A 395 -5.17 -0.02 -3.41
N ILE A 396 -4.70 1.19 -3.11
CA ILE A 396 -3.31 1.57 -3.34
C ILE A 396 -2.73 2.12 -2.05
N THR A 397 -1.44 1.86 -1.86
CA THR A 397 -0.66 2.36 -0.74
C THR A 397 0.44 3.26 -1.29
N GLU A 398 0.72 4.36 -0.61
CA GLU A 398 1.82 5.24 -0.94
C GLU A 398 3.14 4.48 -0.84
N LEU A 399 4.05 4.65 -1.81
CA LEU A 399 5.30 3.89 -1.87
C LEU A 399 6.38 4.41 -0.90
N GLY A 400 6.06 5.45 -0.15
CA GLY A 400 6.88 6.06 0.87
C GLY A 400 6.23 7.36 1.33
N PRO A 401 6.50 7.82 2.57
CA PRO A 401 5.73 8.89 3.18
C PRO A 401 5.88 10.17 2.37
N ASN A 402 4.75 10.84 2.10
CA ASN A 402 4.72 12.13 1.42
C ASN A 402 5.38 12.14 0.03
N SER A 403 5.31 11.02 -0.68
CA SER A 403 5.82 10.87 -2.05
C SER A 403 4.82 11.31 -3.13
N GLY A 404 3.52 11.21 -2.88
CA GLY A 404 2.46 11.36 -3.88
C GLY A 404 2.48 10.29 -4.98
N ILE A 405 3.14 9.15 -4.72
CA ILE A 405 3.27 8.02 -5.63
C ILE A 405 2.76 6.76 -4.91
N PHE A 406 1.82 6.07 -5.55
CA PHE A 406 1.08 4.97 -4.97
C PHE A 406 1.19 3.72 -5.83
N GLY A 407 1.14 2.55 -5.22
CA GLY A 407 1.18 1.26 -5.90
C GLY A 407 0.02 0.35 -5.50
N THR A 408 -0.37 -0.55 -6.41
CA THR A 408 -1.28 -1.66 -6.08
C THR A 408 -0.55 -2.84 -5.42
N TYR A 409 0.67 -2.65 -4.91
CA TYR A 409 1.55 -3.72 -4.45
C TYR A 409 2.25 -3.36 -3.15
N ASP A 410 2.56 -4.40 -2.36
CA ASP A 410 3.20 -4.29 -1.04
C ASP A 410 4.73 -4.33 -1.13
N GLU A 411 5.39 -4.34 0.03
CA GLU A 411 6.85 -4.44 0.12
C GLU A 411 7.40 -5.80 -0.29
N SER A 412 6.55 -6.83 -0.42
CA SER A 412 6.89 -8.14 -0.97
C SER A 412 6.65 -8.24 -2.48
N ASP A 413 6.41 -7.11 -3.16
CA ASP A 413 6.18 -7.01 -4.59
C ASP A 413 4.94 -7.80 -5.07
N THR A 414 3.96 -8.05 -4.21
CA THR A 414 2.69 -8.70 -4.55
C THR A 414 1.63 -7.65 -4.82
N SER A 415 1.02 -7.69 -6.01
CA SER A 415 -0.09 -6.82 -6.35
C SER A 415 -1.44 -7.37 -5.90
N ASN A 416 -2.35 -6.48 -5.48
CA ASN A 416 -3.75 -6.83 -5.26
C ASN A 416 -4.57 -7.03 -6.55
N LEU A 417 -4.01 -6.79 -7.74
CA LEU A 417 -4.65 -7.07 -9.02
C LEU A 417 -4.02 -8.29 -9.71
N LEU A 418 -4.88 -9.22 -10.17
CA LEU A 418 -4.47 -10.49 -10.75
C LEU A 418 -5.26 -10.82 -12.02
N ILE A 419 -4.58 -11.27 -13.07
CA ILE A 419 -5.24 -11.85 -14.25
C ILE A 419 -5.85 -13.19 -13.88
N THR A 420 -7.11 -13.40 -14.21
CA THR A 420 -7.78 -14.67 -13.93
C THR A 420 -7.15 -15.84 -14.70
N GLY A 421 -7.08 -17.02 -14.07
CA GLY A 421 -6.47 -18.20 -14.67
C GLY A 421 -7.14 -18.71 -15.94
N ASN A 422 -8.39 -18.29 -16.19
CA ASN A 422 -9.20 -18.64 -17.36
C ASN A 422 -9.42 -17.47 -18.33
N ALA A 423 -8.72 -16.35 -18.15
CA ALA A 423 -8.79 -15.22 -19.06
C ALA A 423 -8.47 -15.66 -20.50
N LEU A 424 -9.23 -15.12 -21.47
CA LEU A 424 -9.10 -15.51 -22.88
C LEU A 424 -8.02 -14.66 -23.56
N ARG A 425 -7.27 -15.26 -24.49
CA ARG A 425 -6.28 -14.50 -25.28
C ARG A 425 -6.95 -13.37 -26.04
N GLY A 426 -6.39 -12.17 -25.95
CA GLY A 426 -6.86 -11.00 -26.70
C GLY A 426 -8.11 -10.33 -26.13
N THR A 427 -8.61 -10.76 -24.97
CA THR A 427 -9.53 -9.96 -24.16
C THR A 427 -8.74 -9.01 -23.25
N SER A 428 -9.40 -8.02 -22.68
CA SER A 428 -8.78 -7.05 -21.78
C SER A 428 -9.72 -6.62 -20.66
N ALA A 429 -9.11 -6.19 -19.56
CA ALA A 429 -9.73 -5.26 -18.63
C ALA A 429 -9.28 -3.84 -18.97
N THR A 430 -9.93 -2.84 -18.39
CA THR A 430 -9.43 -1.45 -18.39
C THR A 430 -9.43 -0.90 -16.98
N ILE A 431 -8.37 -0.16 -16.65
CA ILE A 431 -8.27 0.62 -15.42
C ILE A 431 -8.17 2.09 -15.81
N ASP A 432 -9.01 2.93 -15.23
CA ASP A 432 -9.10 4.35 -15.52
C ASP A 432 -8.87 5.15 -14.24
N TYR A 433 -7.96 6.10 -14.34
CA TYR A 433 -7.63 7.08 -13.33
C TYR A 433 -7.15 8.33 -14.07
N ASN A 434 -7.75 9.48 -13.78
CA ASN A 434 -7.49 10.75 -14.47
C ASN A 434 -7.83 10.71 -15.99
N GLU A 435 -9.13 10.54 -16.29
CA GLU A 435 -9.81 10.61 -17.61
C GLU A 435 -9.52 9.54 -18.68
N THR A 436 -8.32 8.95 -18.75
CA THR A 436 -7.97 8.04 -19.87
C THR A 436 -7.80 6.58 -19.43
N PRO A 437 -8.74 5.70 -19.81
CA PRO A 437 -8.63 4.27 -19.52
C PRO A 437 -7.37 3.64 -20.12
N THR A 438 -6.60 2.96 -19.29
CA THR A 438 -5.45 2.14 -19.67
C THR A 438 -5.88 0.67 -19.80
N THR A 439 -5.35 -0.01 -20.81
CA THR A 439 -5.75 -1.38 -21.16
C THR A 439 -4.86 -2.43 -20.52
N ILE A 440 -5.46 -3.37 -19.80
CA ILE A 440 -4.81 -4.57 -19.27
C ILE A 440 -5.11 -5.70 -20.26
N LEU A 441 -4.19 -5.94 -21.21
CA LEU A 441 -4.39 -6.89 -22.31
C LEU A 441 -3.89 -8.29 -21.95
N VAL A 442 -4.74 -9.30 -22.14
CA VAL A 442 -4.35 -10.70 -22.00
C VAL A 442 -3.64 -11.18 -23.26
N GLY A 443 -2.45 -11.72 -23.10
CA GLY A 443 -1.71 -12.34 -24.18
C GLY A 443 -0.81 -13.46 -23.67
N PHE A 444 -0.35 -14.27 -24.63
CA PHE A 444 0.51 -15.41 -24.36
C PHE A 444 1.73 -15.31 -25.26
N ASP A 445 2.89 -15.55 -24.68
CA ASP A 445 4.17 -15.59 -25.35
C ASP A 445 4.51 -17.01 -25.82
N PHE A 446 5.34 -17.09 -26.85
CA PHE A 446 5.95 -18.36 -27.22
C PHE A 446 7.30 -18.45 -26.53
N ALA A 447 7.53 -19.54 -25.79
CA ALA A 447 8.84 -19.80 -25.23
C ALA A 447 9.91 -19.89 -26.32
N THR A 448 11.08 -19.31 -26.06
CA THR A 448 12.26 -19.41 -26.91
C THR A 448 13.25 -20.37 -26.28
N ILE A 449 13.89 -21.17 -27.12
CA ILE A 449 14.92 -22.13 -26.73
C ILE A 449 16.19 -21.83 -27.50
N ASP A 450 17.29 -21.73 -26.78
CA ASP A 450 18.58 -21.39 -27.33
C ASP A 450 19.63 -22.38 -26.83
N ILE A 451 20.39 -22.93 -27.78
CA ILE A 451 21.47 -23.87 -27.53
C ILE A 451 22.76 -23.07 -27.69
N GLN A 452 23.55 -22.99 -26.62
CA GLN A 452 24.74 -22.15 -26.56
C GLN A 452 26.01 -23.03 -26.58
N PRO A 453 26.42 -23.57 -27.74
CA PRO A 453 27.61 -24.40 -27.83
C PRO A 453 28.87 -23.56 -27.57
N ILE A 454 29.87 -24.18 -26.94
CA ILE A 454 31.12 -23.52 -26.57
C ILE A 454 32.00 -23.28 -27.83
N ASP A 455 31.88 -24.15 -28.82
CA ASP A 455 32.51 -24.00 -30.13
C ASP A 455 31.63 -24.53 -31.29
N ASP A 456 32.11 -24.42 -32.53
CA ASP A 456 31.41 -24.83 -33.74
C ASP A 456 31.40 -26.37 -33.96
N THR A 457 31.88 -27.16 -33.01
CA THR A 457 32.10 -28.60 -33.13
C THR A 457 31.58 -29.40 -31.94
N TRP A 458 30.46 -30.10 -32.14
CA TRP A 458 29.84 -30.90 -31.09
C TRP A 458 30.69 -32.13 -30.77
N SER A 459 31.35 -32.11 -29.60
CA SER A 459 32.13 -33.24 -29.13
C SER A 459 31.26 -34.18 -28.28
N SER A 460 31.44 -35.49 -28.47
CA SER A 460 30.73 -36.48 -27.67
C SER A 460 31.09 -36.33 -26.18
N GLY A 461 30.08 -36.13 -25.33
CA GLY A 461 30.26 -35.96 -23.88
C GLY A 461 30.52 -34.52 -23.43
N GLU A 462 30.45 -33.56 -24.34
CA GLU A 462 30.49 -32.13 -24.03
C GLU A 462 29.14 -31.65 -23.48
N GLU A 463 29.17 -30.88 -22.40
CA GLU A 463 27.99 -30.23 -21.84
C GLU A 463 27.71 -28.95 -22.63
N ILE A 464 26.50 -28.85 -23.19
CA ILE A 464 26.06 -27.68 -23.94
C ILE A 464 24.95 -27.00 -23.12
N PRO A 465 25.15 -25.74 -22.68
CA PRO A 465 24.11 -24.96 -22.05
C PRO A 465 22.88 -24.81 -22.94
N LEU A 466 21.71 -25.00 -22.34
CA LEU A 466 20.41 -24.72 -22.94
C LEU A 466 19.75 -23.61 -22.14
N VAL A 467 19.35 -22.54 -22.83
CA VAL A 467 18.57 -21.46 -22.23
C VAL A 467 17.15 -21.55 -22.77
N LEU A 468 16.18 -21.64 -21.86
CA LEU A 468 14.77 -21.54 -22.18
C LEU A 468 14.23 -20.27 -21.55
N VAL A 469 13.57 -19.43 -22.34
CA VAL A 469 12.88 -18.24 -21.85
C VAL A 469 11.41 -18.38 -22.19
N ASP A 470 10.57 -18.45 -21.17
CA ASP A 470 9.10 -18.47 -21.30
C ASP A 470 8.50 -17.25 -20.60
N GLY A 471 8.00 -16.31 -21.39
CA GLY A 471 7.37 -15.09 -20.88
C GLY A 471 6.07 -15.38 -20.13
N ASP A 472 5.39 -16.49 -20.43
CA ASP A 472 4.16 -16.86 -19.74
C ASP A 472 4.43 -17.31 -18.31
N ALA A 473 5.63 -17.80 -18.00
CA ALA A 473 5.99 -18.21 -16.64
C ALA A 473 6.33 -17.03 -15.72
N ASN A 474 6.54 -15.84 -16.28
CA ASN A 474 6.82 -14.61 -15.52
C ASN A 474 5.52 -13.91 -15.12
N LYS A 475 4.94 -14.33 -13.98
CA LYS A 475 3.70 -13.80 -13.42
C LYS A 475 3.94 -12.51 -12.65
N ASN A 476 5.08 -12.34 -11.99
CA ASN A 476 5.43 -11.14 -11.22
C ASN A 476 6.59 -10.40 -11.88
N SER A 477 6.34 -9.19 -12.38
CA SER A 477 7.34 -8.36 -13.08
C SER A 477 8.32 -7.70 -12.13
N ARG A 478 8.00 -7.66 -10.84
CA ARG A 478 8.77 -6.99 -9.81
C ARG A 478 9.63 -7.95 -9.00
N ALA A 479 9.34 -9.24 -9.06
CA ALA A 479 10.09 -10.29 -8.38
C ALA A 479 10.75 -11.26 -9.37
N ASP A 480 11.92 -11.77 -9.00
CA ASP A 480 12.51 -12.91 -9.69
C ASP A 480 11.74 -14.19 -9.30
N GLU A 481 11.14 -14.86 -10.29
CA GLU A 481 10.38 -16.09 -10.08
C GLU A 481 11.19 -17.33 -10.42
N ASP A 482 11.28 -18.25 -9.45
CA ASP A 482 11.88 -19.57 -9.65
C ASP A 482 10.81 -20.61 -10.00
N LEU A 483 11.08 -21.42 -11.03
CA LEU A 483 10.24 -22.56 -11.39
C LEU A 483 10.36 -23.67 -10.33
N ASP A 484 9.43 -23.73 -9.37
CA ASP A 484 9.34 -24.84 -8.44
C ASP A 484 8.64 -26.06 -9.06
N LEU A 485 9.43 -27.10 -9.35
CA LEU A 485 8.93 -28.37 -9.90
C LEU A 485 8.01 -29.15 -8.94
N ASN A 486 8.07 -28.84 -7.65
CA ASN A 486 7.23 -29.45 -6.61
C ASN A 486 5.89 -28.72 -6.43
N ASN A 487 5.76 -27.50 -6.93
CA ASN A 487 4.51 -26.76 -6.88
C ASN A 487 3.45 -27.47 -7.75
N PRO A 488 2.34 -27.96 -7.15
CA PRO A 488 1.29 -28.66 -7.90
C PRO A 488 0.62 -27.78 -8.96
N ASP A 489 0.63 -26.45 -8.78
CA ASP A 489 -0.03 -25.47 -9.64
C ASP A 489 0.78 -25.17 -10.92
N VAL A 490 2.07 -25.54 -10.96
CA VAL A 490 2.88 -25.52 -12.19
C VAL A 490 2.40 -26.63 -13.12
N THR A 491 1.54 -26.32 -14.07
CA THR A 491 0.95 -27.35 -14.96
C THR A 491 1.88 -27.83 -16.07
N LEU A 492 2.81 -26.97 -16.50
CA LEU A 492 3.75 -27.23 -17.58
C LEU A 492 5.19 -27.12 -17.06
N ILE A 493 5.91 -28.24 -17.07
CA ILE A 493 7.36 -28.27 -16.83
C ILE A 493 8.06 -28.39 -18.18
N PRO A 494 8.97 -27.47 -18.51
CA PRO A 494 9.82 -27.64 -19.67
C PRO A 494 10.64 -28.93 -19.57
N SER A 495 10.54 -29.78 -20.60
CA SER A 495 11.25 -31.05 -20.64
C SER A 495 11.87 -31.30 -22.01
N LEU A 496 13.05 -31.91 -22.02
CA LEU A 496 13.69 -32.37 -23.25
C LEU A 496 13.36 -33.84 -23.47
N GLN A 497 12.64 -34.14 -24.54
CA GLN A 497 12.35 -35.52 -24.93
C GLN A 497 13.34 -36.01 -25.99
N THR A 498 14.18 -36.98 -25.62
CA THR A 498 15.01 -37.72 -26.59
C THR A 498 14.43 -39.12 -26.81
N GLY A 499 13.99 -39.41 -28.04
CA GLY A 499 13.39 -40.71 -28.39
C GLY A 499 11.99 -40.91 -27.80
N SER A 500 11.69 -42.13 -27.36
CA SER A 500 10.40 -42.50 -26.77
C SER A 500 10.59 -42.93 -25.31
N PRO A 501 10.81 -41.97 -24.39
CA PRO A 501 11.00 -42.29 -22.98
C PRO A 501 9.74 -42.94 -22.41
N TYR A 502 9.92 -43.92 -21.53
CA TYR A 502 8.82 -44.53 -20.80
C TYR A 502 8.44 -43.58 -19.66
N SER A 503 7.22 -43.05 -19.69
CA SER A 503 6.70 -42.13 -18.67
C SER A 503 5.53 -42.71 -17.89
N LEU A 504 5.15 -42.05 -16.79
CA LEU A 504 3.98 -42.42 -16.00
C LEU A 504 2.67 -42.39 -16.83
N GLY A 505 2.62 -41.61 -17.91
CA GLY A 505 1.49 -41.56 -18.84
C GLY A 505 1.60 -42.51 -20.05
N THR A 506 2.75 -43.19 -20.26
CA THR A 506 2.96 -44.05 -21.45
C THR A 506 2.25 -45.41 -21.40
N THR A 507 1.60 -45.78 -20.30
CA THR A 507 0.68 -46.94 -20.27
C THR A 507 -0.63 -46.59 -20.96
N GLY A 508 -0.59 -46.50 -22.29
CA GLY A 508 -1.65 -45.97 -23.14
C GLY A 508 -3.03 -46.60 -22.98
N THR A 509 -3.99 -45.80 -22.50
CA THR A 509 -5.43 -46.03 -22.68
C THR A 509 -6.22 -44.77 -23.04
N GLY A 510 -5.59 -43.58 -23.10
CA GLY A 510 -6.31 -42.33 -23.39
C GLY A 510 -7.35 -41.97 -22.31
N SER A 511 -7.14 -42.41 -21.07
CA SER A 511 -8.00 -42.11 -19.92
C SER A 511 -7.13 -41.53 -18.81
N ASP A 512 -7.50 -40.37 -18.28
CA ASP A 512 -6.81 -39.61 -17.20
C ASP A 512 -6.85 -40.30 -15.82
N THR A 513 -7.08 -41.61 -15.80
CA THR A 513 -7.31 -42.37 -14.57
C THR A 513 -6.56 -43.70 -14.63
N VAL A 514 -5.95 -44.01 -13.49
CA VAL A 514 -5.32 -45.28 -13.10
C VAL A 514 -3.80 -45.35 -13.32
N ALA A 515 -3.08 -44.45 -12.63
CA ALA A 515 -1.79 -44.82 -12.03
C ALA A 515 -2.01 -45.03 -10.53
N THR A 516 -2.30 -46.27 -10.10
CA THR A 516 -2.46 -46.57 -8.67
C THR A 516 -1.11 -46.45 -7.97
N ALA A 517 -0.91 -45.41 -7.15
CA ALA A 517 0.29 -45.26 -6.33
C ALA A 517 0.19 -46.18 -5.10
N VAL A 518 1.21 -47.01 -4.87
CA VAL A 518 1.34 -47.88 -3.69
C VAL A 518 2.45 -47.33 -2.81
N PHE A 519 2.10 -46.82 -1.64
CA PHE A 519 3.07 -46.30 -0.67
C PHE A 519 3.51 -47.39 0.30
N THR A 520 4.82 -47.59 0.46
CA THR A 520 5.39 -48.51 1.45
C THR A 520 6.31 -47.74 2.39
N SER A 521 6.21 -47.96 3.69
CA SER A 521 7.06 -47.29 4.69
C SER A 521 8.42 -47.97 4.88
N THR A 522 8.68 -49.09 4.20
CA THR A 522 9.92 -49.85 4.33
C THR A 522 10.24 -50.59 3.04
N ILE A 523 11.39 -50.26 2.45
CA ILE A 523 11.98 -51.00 1.33
C ILE A 523 13.06 -51.91 1.91
N LEU A 524 12.83 -53.23 1.92
CA LEU A 524 13.88 -54.21 2.20
C LEU A 524 14.35 -54.81 0.87
N PRO A 525 15.65 -54.69 0.53
CA PRO A 525 16.17 -55.28 -0.71
C PRO A 525 16.12 -56.81 -0.60
N ASN A 526 15.37 -57.47 -1.50
CA ASN A 526 15.44 -58.91 -1.69
C ASN A 526 16.52 -59.21 -2.76
N PRO A 527 17.58 -59.97 -2.46
CA PRO A 527 18.69 -60.21 -3.40
C PRO A 527 18.37 -61.21 -4.53
N GLY A 528 17.09 -61.44 -4.86
CA GLY A 528 16.69 -62.46 -5.82
C GLY A 528 15.53 -62.02 -6.71
N VAL A 529 15.87 -61.79 -7.98
CA VAL A 529 14.96 -61.53 -9.13
C VAL A 529 14.37 -60.11 -9.12
N GLY A 530 14.56 -59.40 -10.25
CA GLY A 530 14.13 -58.02 -10.50
C GLY A 530 12.61 -57.83 -10.61
N VAL A 531 11.88 -58.29 -9.61
CA VAL A 531 10.48 -57.99 -9.36
C VAL A 531 10.39 -57.43 -7.94
N PHE A 532 9.97 -56.17 -7.82
CA PHE A 532 9.61 -55.59 -6.53
C PHE A 532 8.41 -56.34 -5.97
N SER A 533 8.62 -57.17 -4.95
CA SER A 533 7.53 -57.70 -4.14
C SER A 533 7.44 -56.85 -2.88
N ALA A 534 6.42 -56.00 -2.79
CA ALA A 534 6.11 -55.29 -1.56
C ALA A 534 5.75 -56.32 -0.47
N PRO A 535 6.39 -56.30 0.71
CA PRO A 535 5.84 -57.04 1.85
C PRO A 535 4.49 -56.43 2.18
N THR A 536 3.47 -57.27 2.36
CA THR A 536 2.16 -56.90 2.89
C THR A 536 2.29 -56.34 4.31
N ALA A 537 2.71 -55.09 4.41
CA ALA A 537 2.30 -54.16 5.43
C ALA A 537 1.54 -53.06 4.69
N THR A 538 0.31 -53.39 4.31
CA THR A 538 -0.65 -52.40 3.84
C THR A 538 -0.87 -51.45 5.01
N VAL A 539 -0.16 -50.32 5.05
CA VAL A 539 -0.79 -49.11 5.58
C VAL A 539 -1.74 -48.71 4.47
N ASP A 540 -2.92 -49.32 4.54
CA ASP A 540 -4.04 -48.86 3.76
C ASP A 540 -4.25 -47.41 4.21
N LEU A 541 -3.91 -46.45 3.35
CA LEU A 541 -4.44 -45.08 3.44
C LEU A 541 -5.94 -45.08 3.10
N GLY A 542 -6.64 -46.17 3.43
CA GLY A 542 -8.03 -46.48 3.18
C GLY A 542 -8.46 -46.25 1.73
N GLY A 543 -7.73 -46.70 0.70
CA GLY A 543 -8.20 -46.54 -0.69
C GLY A 543 -8.63 -45.12 -1.11
N LEU A 544 -8.07 -44.08 -0.48
CA LEU A 544 -8.61 -42.72 -0.49
C LEU A 544 -7.50 -41.69 -0.81
N ALA A 545 -6.74 -41.90 -1.89
CA ALA A 545 -5.94 -40.84 -2.52
C ALA A 545 -6.16 -40.85 -4.02
N THR A 546 -6.40 -39.69 -4.62
CA THR A 546 -6.52 -39.55 -6.07
C THR A 546 -5.15 -39.22 -6.66
N THR A 547 -4.80 -39.88 -7.75
CA THR A 547 -3.60 -39.59 -8.53
C THR A 547 -3.99 -39.08 -9.90
N THR A 548 -3.44 -37.93 -10.29
CA THR A 548 -3.60 -37.39 -11.64
C THR A 548 -2.22 -37.25 -12.26
N VAL A 549 -2.07 -37.72 -13.50
CA VAL A 549 -0.82 -37.54 -14.25
C VAL A 549 -1.02 -36.39 -15.21
N GLN A 550 -0.16 -35.38 -15.11
CA GLN A 550 -0.21 -34.24 -16.02
C GLN A 550 0.14 -34.67 -17.44
N THR A 551 -0.65 -34.23 -18.42
CA THR A 551 -0.56 -34.68 -19.82
C THR A 551 0.77 -34.31 -20.48
N PHE A 552 1.30 -33.12 -20.18
CA PHE A 552 2.53 -32.60 -20.80
C PHE A 552 3.77 -32.88 -19.96
N SER A 553 3.73 -32.57 -18.67
CA SER A 553 4.85 -32.75 -17.74
C SER A 553 5.05 -34.20 -17.30
N GLN A 554 4.06 -35.07 -17.54
CA GLN A 554 4.06 -36.49 -17.15
C GLN A 554 4.35 -36.71 -15.65
N ARG A 555 4.07 -35.68 -14.84
CA ARG A 555 4.22 -35.65 -13.39
C ARG A 555 2.95 -36.19 -12.74
N ALA A 556 3.09 -37.09 -11.77
CA ALA A 556 1.97 -37.55 -10.96
C ALA A 556 1.75 -36.61 -9.77
N LEU A 557 0.56 -36.02 -9.69
CA LEU A 557 0.05 -35.33 -8.51
C LEU A 557 -0.72 -36.33 -7.66
N VAL A 558 -0.48 -36.31 -6.35
CA VAL A 558 -1.11 -37.22 -5.40
C VAL A 558 -1.86 -36.39 -4.36
N THR A 559 -3.18 -36.53 -4.32
CA THR A 559 -4.05 -35.81 -3.37
C THR A 559 -4.60 -36.80 -2.33
N PRO A 560 -4.24 -36.68 -1.04
CA PRO A 560 -4.84 -37.50 0.02
C PRO A 560 -6.26 -37.02 0.35
N LEU A 561 -7.24 -37.91 0.58
CA LEU A 561 -8.62 -37.54 0.94
C LEU A 561 -8.88 -37.30 2.45
N ILE A 562 -7.85 -37.29 3.32
CA ILE A 562 -8.02 -36.98 4.75
C ILE A 562 -7.37 -35.64 5.13
N THR A 563 -8.13 -34.83 5.86
CA THR A 563 -7.90 -33.41 6.22
C THR A 563 -6.78 -33.16 7.25
N THR A 564 -5.97 -34.16 7.60
CA THR A 564 -4.83 -33.97 8.51
C THR A 564 -3.55 -33.87 7.68
N VAL A 565 -3.14 -32.63 7.42
CA VAL A 565 -2.03 -32.24 6.55
C VAL A 565 -0.73 -32.92 6.94
N ILE A 566 -0.28 -33.88 6.12
CA ILE A 566 1.14 -34.08 5.80
C ILE A 566 1.18 -34.29 4.28
N LEU A 567 1.47 -33.22 3.54
CA LEU A 567 1.76 -33.29 2.12
C LEU A 567 3.14 -33.94 1.96
N ILE A 568 3.19 -35.26 1.72
CA ILE A 568 4.44 -35.93 1.33
C ILE A 568 4.49 -35.91 -0.20
N ILE A 569 5.20 -34.92 -0.75
CA ILE A 569 5.59 -34.92 -2.16
C ILE A 569 6.67 -35.99 -2.32
N ILE A 570 6.30 -37.16 -2.84
CA ILE A 570 7.29 -38.11 -3.35
C ILE A 570 7.42 -37.84 -4.84
N ALA A 571 8.33 -36.95 -5.21
CA ALA A 571 8.84 -36.91 -6.57
C ALA A 571 9.60 -38.23 -6.80
N PHE A 572 8.98 -39.18 -7.50
CA PHE A 572 9.76 -40.20 -8.19
C PHE A 572 10.47 -39.52 -9.34
N TYR A 573 11.61 -38.88 -9.05
CA TYR A 573 12.64 -38.69 -10.05
C TYR A 573 13.20 -40.08 -10.38
N ILE A 574 12.55 -40.77 -11.32
CA ILE A 574 13.32 -41.57 -12.27
C ILE A 574 13.71 -40.61 -13.39
N ASN A 575 14.51 -39.59 -13.04
CA ASN A 575 15.43 -39.01 -14.00
C ASN A 575 16.54 -40.04 -14.17
N ILE A 576 16.22 -41.16 -14.82
CA ILE A 576 17.28 -41.85 -15.51
C ILE A 576 17.42 -41.12 -16.83
N LEU A 577 18.30 -40.12 -16.80
CA LEU A 577 19.08 -39.72 -17.97
C LEU A 577 19.87 -40.97 -18.41
N PHE A 578 19.21 -41.90 -19.12
CA PHE A 578 19.92 -42.85 -19.94
C PHE A 578 20.28 -42.12 -21.23
N ILE A 579 21.39 -41.39 -21.20
CA ILE A 579 22.19 -41.25 -22.42
C ILE A 579 22.63 -42.67 -22.77
N LYS A 580 21.98 -43.24 -23.78
CA LYS A 580 22.48 -44.43 -24.46
C LYS A 580 22.76 -44.03 -25.90
N PHE A 581 24.05 -43.99 -26.24
CA PHE A 581 24.52 -43.95 -27.62
C PHE A 581 23.97 -45.14 -28.42
#